data_AF-A0A7X6TED0-F1
#
_entry.id   AF-A0A7X6TED0-F1
#
_cell.length_a   1.000
_cell.length_b   1.000
_cell.length_c   1.000
_cell.angle_alpha   90.00
_cell.angle_beta   90.00
_cell.angle_gamma   90.00
#
_symmetry.space_group_name_H-M   'P 1'
#
loop_
_entity.id
_entity.type
_entity.pdbx_description
1 polymer ?
#
loop_
_entity_poly.entity_id
_entity_poly.type
_entity_poly.pdbx_seq_one_letter_code
_entity_poly.pdbx_strand_id
1 'polypeptide(L)' 'MAALPTVQAPGIVNLSYAFTNEGNLLYREDSLNYQKEVFAYDELNRLTGWDIYDDSSIPNEEHSIV' A
#
# COMPACT_ATOMS: atom_id res chain seq x y z
N MET A 1 -20.25 4.90 -4.10
CA MET A 1 -18.82 4.71 -3.80
C MET A 1 -18.22 3.96 -4.98
N ALA A 2 -17.21 4.51 -5.66
CA ALA A 2 -16.54 3.84 -6.78
C ALA A 2 -15.53 2.83 -6.23
N ALA A 3 -15.37 1.68 -6.89
CA ALA A 3 -14.35 0.69 -6.54
C ALA A 3 -12.95 1.21 -6.90
N LEU A 4 -11.97 0.92 -6.06
CA LEU A 4 -10.57 1.26 -6.30
C LEU A 4 -10.00 0.39 -7.44
N PRO A 5 -9.10 0.92 -8.30
CA PRO A 5 -8.34 0.09 -9.23
C PRO A 5 -7.54 -0.97 -8.47
N THR A 6 -7.48 -2.18 -9.02
CA THR A 6 -6.74 -3.31 -8.42
C THR A 6 -5.90 -4.05 -9.44
N VAL A 7 -4.74 -4.55 -9.02
CA VAL A 7 -3.90 -5.48 -9.77
C VAL A 7 -3.81 -6.77 -8.95
N GLN A 8 -4.31 -7.87 -9.51
CA GLN A 8 -4.38 -9.15 -8.81
C GLN A 8 -3.77 -10.26 -9.64
N ALA A 9 -2.84 -11.00 -9.03
CA ALA A 9 -2.43 -12.32 -9.50
C ALA A 9 -2.51 -13.27 -8.28
N PRO A 10 -3.41 -14.28 -8.31
CA PRO A 10 -3.66 -15.15 -7.16
C PRO A 10 -2.38 -15.77 -6.59
N GLY A 11 -2.19 -15.65 -5.27
CA GLY A 11 -1.03 -16.18 -4.56
C GLY A 11 0.29 -15.44 -4.80
N ILE A 12 0.30 -14.38 -5.62
CA ILE A 12 1.49 -13.58 -5.93
C ILE A 12 1.31 -12.13 -5.47
N VAL A 13 0.19 -11.50 -5.80
CA VAL A 13 -0.06 -10.08 -5.49
C VAL A 13 -1.54 -9.76 -5.44
N ASN A 14 -1.95 -8.89 -4.51
CA ASN A 14 -3.29 -8.33 -4.45
C ASN A 14 -3.24 -6.84 -4.09
N LEU A 15 -2.88 -6.01 -5.08
CA LEU A 15 -2.69 -4.57 -4.90
C LEU A 15 -3.98 -3.80 -5.15
N SER A 16 -4.31 -2.92 -4.21
CA SER A 16 -5.31 -1.86 -4.37
C SER A 16 -4.64 -0.48 -4.34
N TYR A 17 -5.25 0.47 -5.05
CA TYR A 17 -4.68 1.81 -5.23
C TYR A 17 -5.74 2.88 -4.99
N ALA A 18 -5.38 3.94 -4.27
CA ALA A 18 -6.19 5.14 -4.16
C ALA A 18 -5.43 6.34 -4.67
N PHE A 19 -6.12 7.24 -5.35
CA PHE A 19 -5.54 8.43 -5.95
C PHE A 19 -6.23 9.69 -5.43
N THR A 20 -5.50 10.81 -5.42
CA THR A 20 -6.09 12.14 -5.22
C THR A 20 -6.90 12.56 -6.46
N ASN A 21 -7.64 13.66 -6.36
CA ASN A 21 -8.37 14.21 -7.51
C ASN A 21 -7.45 14.69 -8.64
N GLU A 22 -6.22 15.05 -8.30
CA GLU A 22 -5.15 15.46 -9.23
C GLU A 22 -4.48 14.25 -9.91
N GLY A 23 -4.78 13.03 -9.46
CA GLY A 23 -4.24 11.79 -10.01
C GLY A 23 -2.94 11.31 -9.34
N ASN A 24 -2.52 11.93 -8.24
CA ASN A 24 -1.37 11.45 -7.47
C ASN A 24 -1.76 10.19 -6.68
N LEU A 25 -0.85 9.24 -6.53
CA LEU A 25 -1.10 8.03 -5.75
C LEU A 25 -1.15 8.36 -4.27
N LEU A 26 -2.29 8.23 -3.59
CA LEU A 26 -2.45 8.53 -2.17
C LEU A 26 -1.99 7.36 -1.30
N TYR A 27 -2.40 6.14 -1.65
CA TYR A 27 -1.84 4.91 -1.06
C TYR A 27 -1.90 3.74 -2.04
N ARG A 28 -1.05 2.74 -1.77
CA ARG A 28 -1.11 1.41 -2.35
C ARG A 28 -1.08 0.38 -1.23
N GLU A 29 -1.90 -0.66 -1.32
CA GLU A 29 -1.99 -1.70 -0.30
C GLU A 29 -1.97 -3.08 -0.96
N ASP A 30 -1.09 -3.97 -0.50
CA ASP A 30 -1.07 -5.38 -0.87
C ASP A 30 -1.78 -6.21 0.20
N SER A 31 -3.02 -6.60 -0.07
CA SER A 31 -3.82 -7.38 0.87
C SER A 31 -3.34 -8.83 1.02
N LEU A 32 -2.42 -9.30 0.15
CA LEU A 32 -1.81 -10.62 0.29
C LEU A 32 -0.69 -10.62 1.34
N ASN A 33 0.12 -9.57 1.35
CA ASN A 33 1.31 -9.45 2.19
C ASN A 33 1.14 -8.47 3.36
N TYR A 34 -0.08 -7.93 3.54
CA TYR A 34 -0.42 -6.92 4.55
C TYR A 34 0.55 -5.72 4.56
N GLN A 35 1.01 -5.34 3.38
CA GLN A 35 1.88 -4.18 3.18
C GLN A 35 1.05 -2.99 2.72
N LYS A 36 1.33 -1.81 3.26
CA LYS A 36 0.72 -0.56 2.82
C LYS A 36 1.77 0.54 2.69
N GLU A 37 1.65 1.31 1.61
CA GLU A 37 2.48 2.48 1.35
C GLU A 37 1.58 3.70 1.23
N VAL A 38 1.97 4.79 1.90
CA VAL A 38 1.26 6.07 1.89
C VAL A 38 2.19 7.15 1.37
N PHE A 39 1.68 7.99 0.47
CA PHE A 39 2.48 9.00 -0.22
C PHE A 39 1.95 10.40 0.08
N ALA A 40 2.86 11.34 0.33
CA ALA A 40 2.56 12.74 0.54
C ALA A 40 3.18 13.60 -0.55
N TYR A 41 2.48 14.68 -0.92
CA TYR A 41 2.88 15.59 -1.98
C TYR A 41 2.81 17.03 -1.49
N ASP A 42 3.65 17.91 -2.05
CA ASP A 42 3.49 19.35 -1.90
C ASP A 42 2.46 19.92 -2.89
N GLU A 43 2.23 21.24 -2.80
CA GLU A 43 1.29 21.97 -3.67
C GLU A 43 1.67 21.94 -5.17
N LEU A 44 2.89 21.51 -5.51
CA LEU A 44 3.37 21.38 -6.89
C LEU A 44 3.34 19.92 -7.37
N ASN A 45 2.65 19.02 -6.66
CA ASN A 45 2.55 17.59 -6.94
C ASN A 45 3.90 16.86 -6.92
N ARG A 46 4.88 17.36 -6.16
CA ARG A 46 6.16 16.66 -5.96
C ARG A 46 6.07 15.79 -4.72
N LEU A 47 6.58 14.58 -4.80
CA LEU A 47 6.61 13.65 -3.67
C LEU A 47 7.47 14.23 -2.54
N THR A 48 6.91 14.35 -1.34
CA THR A 48 7.57 14.87 -0.14
C THR A 48 7.62 13.87 1.00
N GLY A 49 6.84 12.78 0.93
CA GLY A 49 6.85 11.72 1.93
C GLY A 49 6.43 10.37 1.37
N TRP A 50 6.97 9.31 1.96
CA TRP A 50 6.67 7.92 1.63
C TRP A 50 6.82 7.09 2.90
N ASP A 51 5.68 6.72 3.49
CA ASP A 51 5.62 5.89 4.68
C ASP A 51 5.26 4.45 4.27
N ILE A 52 5.99 3.49 4.82
CA ILE A 52 5.80 2.06 4.56
C ILE A 52 5.36 1.40 5.87
N TYR A 53 4.28 0.63 5.78
CA TYR A 53 3.72 -0.17 6.86
C TYR A 53 3.70 -1.62 6.39
N ASP A 54 4.16 -2.53 7.23
CA ASP A 54 4.05 -3.96 7.01
C ASP A 54 3.62 -4.66 8.31
N ASP A 55 3.12 -5.88 8.19
CA ASP A 55 2.75 -6.71 9.35
C ASP A 55 3.95 -6.99 10.28
N SER A 56 5.19 -6.95 9.77
CA SER A 56 6.40 -7.09 10.59
C SER A 56 6.70 -5.90 11.52
N SER A 57 5.96 -4.79 11.39
CA SER A 57 5.93 -3.73 12.42
C SER A 57 5.08 -4.11 13.65
N ILE A 58 4.40 -5.26 13.62
CA ILE A 58 3.88 -5.99 14.77
C ILE A 58 4.98 -6.99 15.22
N PRO A 59 5.48 -6.91 16.46
CA PRO A 59 6.47 -7.87 16.94
C PRO A 59 5.84 -9.28 16.92
N ASN A 60 6.50 -10.15 16.17
CA ASN A 60 6.12 -11.52 15.87
C ASN A 60 6.06 -12.43 17.12
N GLU A 61 4.87 -12.91 17.48
CA GLU A 61 4.76 -14.26 18.03
C GLU A 61 4.78 -15.26 16.86
N GLU A 62 5.87 -16.03 16.81
CA GLU A 62 6.10 -17.25 16.02
C GLU A 62 6.26 -17.14 14.49
N HIS A 63 7.51 -16.95 14.06
CA HIS A 63 8.00 -17.67 12.88
C HIS A 63 8.34 -19.11 13.28
N SER A 64 7.43 -20.05 13.07
CA SER A 64 7.74 -21.47 13.14
C SER A 64 8.46 -21.88 11.85
N ILE A 65 9.75 -22.17 11.98
CA ILE A 65 10.58 -22.76 10.92
C ILE A 65 10.25 -24.25 10.90
N VAL A 66 9.75 -24.74 9.76
CA VAL A 66 9.84 -26.16 9.36
C VAL A 66 10.42 -26.27 7.96
#